data_AF-A0A5J5EZ87-F1
#
_entry.id   AF-A0A5J5EZ87-F1
#
_cell.length_a   1.000
_cell.length_b   1.000
_cell.length_c   1.000
_cell.angle_alpha   90.00
_cell.angle_beta   90.00
_cell.angle_gamma   90.00
#
_symmetry.space_group_name_H-M   'P 1'
#
loop_
_entity.id
_entity.type
_entity.pdbx_description
1 polymer ?
#
loop_
_entity_poly.entity_id
_entity_poly.type
_entity_poly.pdbx_seq_one_letter_code
_entity_poly.pdbx_strand_id
1 'polypeptide(L)'
;MNITRKSLLLILPLLSSVLAVANQEPIPLKFAAPGTEDNNELICHPGRDCYPRVFKPTSEFRVIEDDQEVPPGLHIRMDVTTGQRQAKLNTPSPADQENEAVVVHTSLPPSSPEPELPKDAPKEVPLREQKIKPPKHGAEGDQGVFDTSVTALLAGAEPPLQHALAELSELAHEAYWGAQLTGFPGAVKALLSHLSAALPQIRANAALVLGSALSNNPKALAHAVEAELAAPILAALKAEGDEAAKKRLVFLLGQTLRDAGVREQFLRENGPGVLTDVFHSASPAVRGRVATVIEDAFLNQDMRAEGSSDSDTSKGEAALQGLCVPFADGVVDLAASKDVDEAAKVLSALSALRKKLGCDLGTRFGEWVEGFKGDGELADGANAWRNGQDSSAQAKSEL
;
A
#
# COMPACT_ATOMS: atom_id res chain seq x y z
N MET A 1 -50.95 9.60 -46.79
CA MET A 1 -50.98 8.12 -46.74
C MET A 1 -51.75 7.72 -45.50
N ASN A 2 -52.69 6.79 -45.67
CA ASN A 2 -53.86 6.60 -44.83
C ASN A 2 -53.64 5.81 -43.54
N ILE A 3 -54.57 6.08 -42.63
CA ILE A 3 -54.84 5.57 -41.29
C ILE A 3 -55.77 4.33 -41.35
N THR A 4 -55.73 3.49 -40.28
CA THR A 4 -56.69 2.43 -39.82
C THR A 4 -56.74 1.09 -40.58
N ARG A 5 -56.97 -0.10 -39.99
CA ARG A 5 -57.89 -0.62 -38.92
C ARG A 5 -57.30 -1.93 -38.30
N LYS A 6 -57.27 -2.15 -36.97
CA LYS A 6 -58.25 -2.75 -36.00
C LYS A 6 -58.44 -4.29 -36.00
N SER A 7 -58.31 -4.86 -34.78
CA SER A 7 -59.19 -5.91 -34.15
C SER A 7 -59.08 -7.38 -34.62
N LEU A 8 -59.23 -8.45 -33.83
CA LEU A 8 -59.48 -8.74 -32.39
C LEU A 8 -59.57 -10.30 -32.22
N LEU A 9 -59.37 -10.79 -30.98
CA LEU A 9 -59.81 -12.07 -30.34
C LEU A 9 -59.05 -13.38 -30.62
N LEU A 10 -59.05 -14.44 -29.78
CA LEU A 10 -59.06 -14.75 -28.32
C LEU A 10 -59.35 -16.29 -28.22
N ILE A 11 -58.73 -16.97 -27.24
CA ILE A 11 -59.15 -18.24 -26.56
C ILE A 11 -58.79 -19.62 -27.18
N LEU A 12 -58.07 -20.40 -26.35
CA LEU A 12 -57.93 -21.88 -26.14
C LEU A 12 -59.28 -22.69 -26.19
N PRO A 13 -59.44 -24.01 -25.83
CA PRO A 13 -58.51 -25.04 -25.29
C PRO A 13 -58.75 -26.55 -25.74
N LEU A 14 -57.92 -27.47 -25.19
CA LEU A 14 -58.24 -28.78 -24.52
C LEU A 14 -58.43 -30.15 -25.24
N LEU A 15 -57.91 -31.19 -24.52
CA LEU A 15 -58.11 -32.66 -24.53
C LEU A 15 -57.45 -33.51 -25.66
N SER A 16 -57.05 -34.79 -25.53
CA SER A 16 -56.75 -35.78 -24.47
C SER A 16 -56.58 -37.16 -25.17
N SER A 17 -55.66 -38.05 -24.74
CA SER A 17 -55.62 -39.56 -24.90
C SER A 17 -54.14 -40.04 -24.83
N VAL A 18 -53.60 -40.90 -23.93
CA VAL A 18 -53.93 -42.16 -23.21
C VAL A 18 -53.46 -43.46 -23.93
N LEU A 19 -52.90 -44.38 -23.11
CA LEU A 19 -52.43 -45.80 -23.28
C LEU A 19 -50.93 -46.00 -23.63
N ALA A 20 -50.00 -46.55 -22.81
CA ALA A 20 -49.92 -47.74 -21.92
C ALA A 20 -50.05 -49.07 -22.70
N VAL A 21 -49.24 -50.15 -22.61
CA VAL A 21 -48.52 -50.93 -21.55
C VAL A 21 -47.51 -51.85 -22.33
N ALA A 22 -46.34 -52.34 -21.86
CA ALA A 22 -46.16 -53.52 -20.99
C ALA A 22 -44.66 -53.97 -20.86
N ASN A 23 -44.25 -54.32 -19.62
CA ASN A 23 -43.53 -55.55 -19.18
C ASN A 23 -42.12 -55.89 -19.74
N GLN A 24 -41.12 -56.43 -19.04
CA GLN A 24 -40.96 -57.06 -17.71
C GLN A 24 -39.44 -57.25 -17.44
N GLU A 25 -38.95 -57.11 -16.21
CA GLU A 25 -37.72 -57.78 -15.70
C GLU A 25 -38.18 -59.06 -14.95
N PRO A 26 -37.36 -60.12 -14.62
CA PRO A 26 -35.97 -59.99 -14.12
C PRO A 26 -34.99 -61.23 -14.24
N ILE A 27 -33.82 -61.08 -13.57
CA ILE A 27 -32.87 -62.04 -12.90
C ILE A 27 -31.75 -62.80 -13.70
N PRO A 28 -30.65 -63.26 -13.05
CA PRO A 28 -29.28 -62.77 -13.28
C PRO A 28 -28.28 -63.91 -13.59
N LEU A 29 -26.99 -63.62 -13.81
CA LEU A 29 -25.92 -64.62 -13.58
C LEU A 29 -24.61 -63.91 -13.21
N LYS A 30 -24.22 -64.04 -11.94
CA LYS A 30 -22.87 -63.76 -11.45
C LYS A 30 -21.98 -64.96 -11.74
N PHE A 31 -20.79 -64.70 -12.29
CA PHE A 31 -19.46 -65.02 -11.73
C PHE A 31 -18.46 -65.25 -12.87
N ALA A 32 -17.48 -64.35 -12.98
CA ALA A 32 -16.06 -64.66 -12.87
C ALA A 32 -15.25 -63.45 -13.36
N ALA A 33 -14.57 -62.77 -12.43
CA ALA A 33 -13.45 -61.90 -12.79
C ALA A 33 -12.22 -62.78 -13.09
N PRO A 34 -11.34 -62.32 -13.98
CA PRO A 34 -9.99 -61.99 -13.49
C PRO A 34 -9.45 -60.67 -14.07
N GLY A 35 -8.84 -59.85 -13.20
CA GLY A 35 -7.93 -58.74 -13.51
C GLY A 35 -8.63 -57.45 -13.97
N THR A 36 -9.00 -56.52 -13.09
CA THR A 36 -8.19 -55.32 -12.73
C THR A 36 -7.43 -54.74 -13.91
N GLU A 37 -7.90 -53.63 -14.48
CA GLU A 37 -7.11 -52.41 -14.75
C GLU A 37 -8.04 -51.19 -14.81
N ASP A 38 -7.48 -50.05 -14.42
CA ASP A 38 -8.11 -48.89 -13.81
C ASP A 38 -8.65 -47.91 -14.88
N ASN A 39 -9.97 -47.77 -15.02
CA ASN A 39 -10.60 -46.81 -15.96
C ASN A 39 -10.48 -45.33 -15.52
N ASN A 40 -9.59 -45.03 -14.57
CA ASN A 40 -9.47 -43.72 -13.93
C ASN A 40 -8.30 -42.87 -14.46
N GLU A 41 -7.59 -43.35 -15.50
CA GLU A 41 -6.36 -42.73 -16.01
C GLU A 41 -6.55 -41.83 -17.26
N LEU A 42 -7.71 -41.87 -17.93
CA LEU A 42 -7.99 -41.11 -19.15
C LEU A 42 -9.21 -40.18 -18.98
N ILE A 43 -9.05 -38.93 -19.38
CA ILE A 43 -10.11 -37.92 -19.50
C ILE A 43 -10.56 -37.88 -20.97
N CYS A 44 -11.85 -38.04 -21.21
CA CYS A 44 -12.44 -38.03 -22.56
C CYS A 44 -13.57 -37.00 -22.63
N HIS A 45 -13.51 -36.11 -23.63
CA HIS A 45 -14.58 -35.13 -23.87
C HIS A 45 -15.41 -35.49 -25.12
N PRO A 46 -16.72 -35.22 -25.14
CA PRO A 46 -17.55 -35.48 -26.32
C PRO A 46 -17.03 -34.72 -27.55
N GLY A 47 -16.56 -35.45 -28.56
CA GLY A 47 -16.04 -34.87 -29.81
C GLY A 47 -14.57 -34.44 -29.78
N ARG A 48 -13.80 -34.82 -28.75
CA ARG A 48 -12.34 -34.67 -28.71
C ARG A 48 -11.66 -36.00 -28.37
N ASP A 49 -10.38 -36.11 -28.67
CA ASP A 49 -9.58 -37.29 -28.32
C ASP A 49 -9.37 -37.37 -26.80
N CYS A 50 -9.34 -38.60 -26.28
CA CYS A 50 -9.05 -38.85 -24.88
C CYS A 50 -7.58 -38.59 -24.57
N TYR A 51 -7.29 -38.01 -23.41
CA TYR A 51 -5.93 -37.74 -22.93
C TYR A 51 -5.73 -38.20 -21.48
N PRO A 52 -4.48 -38.46 -21.05
CA PRO A 52 -4.22 -38.90 -19.68
C PRO A 52 -4.65 -37.86 -18.64
N ARG A 53 -5.22 -38.33 -17.53
CA ARG A 53 -5.63 -37.51 -16.37
C ARG A 53 -4.45 -36.74 -15.77
N VAL A 54 -3.29 -37.39 -15.70
CA VAL A 54 -2.03 -36.77 -15.25
C VAL A 54 -1.19 -36.38 -16.46
N PHE A 55 -0.70 -35.14 -16.49
CA PHE A 55 0.15 -34.63 -17.56
C PHE A 55 1.44 -35.45 -17.65
N LYS A 56 1.75 -35.94 -18.86
CA LYS A 56 2.99 -36.70 -19.16
C LYS A 56 4.06 -35.74 -19.71
N PRO A 57 5.03 -35.30 -18.88
CA PRO A 57 6.01 -34.29 -19.26
C PRO A 57 7.00 -34.78 -20.31
N THR A 58 7.43 -33.87 -21.17
CA THR A 58 8.44 -34.07 -22.22
C THR A 58 9.56 -33.05 -22.09
N SER A 59 10.66 -33.20 -22.83
CA SER A 59 11.75 -32.22 -22.88
C SER A 59 11.35 -30.89 -23.51
N GLU A 60 10.26 -30.86 -24.28
CA GLU A 60 9.69 -29.67 -24.91
C GLU A 60 8.36 -29.27 -24.25
N PHE A 61 8.01 -27.99 -24.38
CA PHE A 61 6.75 -27.45 -23.85
C PHE A 61 5.55 -28.05 -24.55
N ARG A 62 4.65 -28.66 -23.78
CA ARG A 62 3.36 -29.15 -24.25
C ARG A 62 2.22 -28.44 -23.51
N VAL A 63 1.13 -28.24 -24.22
CA VAL A 63 -0.10 -27.65 -23.66
C VAL A 63 -0.66 -28.54 -22.57
N ILE A 64 -1.08 -27.92 -21.48
CA ILE A 64 -1.77 -28.55 -20.35
C ILE A 64 -3.26 -28.30 -20.55
N GLU A 65 -4.05 -29.36 -20.63
CA GLU A 65 -5.51 -29.23 -20.71
C GLU A 65 -6.08 -28.71 -19.38
N ASP A 66 -7.25 -28.06 -19.41
CA ASP A 66 -7.77 -27.31 -18.26
C ASP A 66 -8.07 -28.20 -17.04
N ASP A 67 -8.50 -29.45 -17.30
CA ASP A 67 -8.87 -30.47 -16.31
C ASP A 67 -7.78 -31.52 -16.07
N GLN A 68 -6.57 -31.32 -16.60
CA GLN A 68 -5.44 -32.23 -16.43
C GLN A 68 -4.65 -31.91 -15.16
N GLU A 69 -4.35 -32.95 -14.37
CA GLU A 69 -3.53 -32.84 -13.17
C GLU A 69 -2.04 -32.71 -13.55
N VAL A 70 -1.34 -31.72 -12.99
CA VAL A 70 0.06 -31.42 -13.33
C VAL A 70 0.99 -31.93 -12.22
N PRO A 71 1.93 -32.85 -12.52
CA PRO A 71 2.94 -33.27 -11.55
C PRO A 71 3.81 -32.12 -11.06
N PRO A 72 4.23 -32.11 -9.78
CA PRO A 72 5.14 -31.09 -9.25
C PRO A 72 6.54 -31.21 -9.88
N GLY A 73 7.28 -30.09 -9.92
CA GLY A 73 8.68 -30.05 -10.41
C GLY A 73 8.82 -29.90 -11.93
N LEU A 74 7.74 -29.56 -12.64
CA LEU A 74 7.76 -29.21 -14.06
C LEU A 74 7.98 -27.71 -14.27
N HIS A 75 8.61 -27.35 -15.38
CA HIS A 75 8.73 -25.96 -15.78
C HIS A 75 7.46 -25.55 -16.53
N ILE A 76 6.64 -24.69 -15.91
CA ILE A 76 5.33 -24.26 -16.43
C ILE A 76 5.41 -22.81 -16.89
N ARG A 77 4.88 -22.53 -18.09
CA ARG A 77 4.66 -21.17 -18.58
C ARG A 77 3.19 -20.96 -18.92
N MET A 78 2.72 -19.74 -18.78
CA MET A 78 1.36 -19.33 -19.15
C MET A 78 1.43 -18.13 -20.08
N ASP A 79 0.69 -18.17 -21.17
CA ASP A 79 0.45 -16.99 -21.98
C ASP A 79 -0.58 -16.10 -21.27
N VAL A 80 -0.17 -14.90 -20.84
CA VAL A 80 -1.01 -13.95 -20.10
C VAL A 80 -2.17 -13.37 -20.92
N THR A 81 -2.12 -13.47 -22.25
CA THR A 81 -3.17 -12.97 -23.14
C THR A 81 -4.23 -14.04 -23.41
N THR A 82 -3.80 -15.29 -23.58
CA THR A 82 -4.69 -16.40 -23.95
C THR A 82 -5.07 -17.29 -22.76
N GLY A 83 -4.36 -17.17 -21.63
CA GLY A 83 -4.51 -18.05 -20.47
C GLY A 83 -3.96 -19.47 -20.68
N GLN A 84 -3.37 -19.77 -21.84
CA GLN A 84 -2.94 -21.13 -22.16
C GLN A 84 -1.70 -21.52 -21.34
N ARG A 85 -1.78 -22.66 -20.63
CA ARG A 85 -0.70 -23.21 -19.81
C ARG A 85 0.09 -24.26 -20.60
N GLN A 86 1.41 -24.26 -20.45
CA GLN A 86 2.31 -25.24 -21.07
C GLN A 86 3.38 -25.71 -20.08
N ALA A 87 3.76 -26.98 -20.11
CA ALA A 87 4.78 -27.55 -19.22
C ALA A 87 5.83 -28.41 -19.96
N LYS A 88 7.06 -28.46 -19.42
CA LYS A 88 8.14 -29.38 -19.81
C LYS A 88 8.90 -29.93 -18.58
N LEU A 89 9.72 -30.96 -18.79
CA LEU A 89 10.63 -31.49 -17.78
C LEU A 89 11.65 -30.42 -17.37
N ASN A 90 11.85 -30.23 -16.06
CA ASN A 90 12.87 -29.30 -15.55
C ASN A 90 14.26 -29.93 -15.69
N THR A 91 14.86 -29.84 -16.87
CA THR A 91 16.27 -30.15 -17.06
C THR A 91 17.09 -28.88 -16.83
N PRO A 92 18.17 -28.93 -16.01
CA PRO A 92 19.04 -27.78 -15.82
C PRO A 92 19.82 -27.52 -17.13
N SER A 93 19.23 -26.73 -18.03
CA SER A 93 19.89 -26.22 -19.22
C SER A 93 20.29 -24.75 -18.97
N PRO A 94 21.53 -24.34 -19.30
CA PRO A 94 22.02 -23.00 -19.02
C PRO A 94 21.29 -21.85 -19.73
N ALA A 95 20.29 -22.14 -20.58
CA ALA A 95 19.56 -21.16 -21.37
C ALA A 95 18.25 -20.64 -20.74
N ASP A 96 17.76 -21.24 -19.65
CA ASP A 96 16.41 -20.94 -19.12
C ASP A 96 16.38 -20.16 -17.79
N GLN A 97 17.49 -19.52 -17.39
CA GLN A 97 17.65 -18.84 -16.09
C GLN A 97 17.00 -17.44 -15.96
N GLU A 98 16.21 -16.98 -16.93
CA GLU A 98 15.73 -15.58 -16.90
C GLU A 98 14.37 -15.33 -16.25
N ASN A 99 13.54 -16.35 -15.94
CA ASN A 99 12.24 -16.10 -15.27
C ASN A 99 11.78 -17.29 -14.41
N GLU A 100 12.56 -17.68 -13.40
CA GLU A 100 12.18 -18.76 -12.48
C GLU A 100 11.38 -18.21 -11.28
N ALA A 101 10.05 -18.40 -11.28
CA ALA A 101 9.20 -18.19 -10.13
C ALA A 101 8.90 -19.55 -9.48
N VAL A 102 9.48 -19.81 -8.31
CA VAL A 102 9.24 -21.03 -7.53
C VAL A 102 7.96 -20.85 -6.71
N VAL A 103 6.87 -21.49 -7.13
CA VAL A 103 5.65 -21.60 -6.31
C VAL A 103 5.84 -22.73 -5.31
N VAL A 104 6.19 -22.39 -4.07
CA VAL A 104 6.21 -23.34 -2.96
C VAL A 104 4.78 -23.51 -2.43
N HIS A 105 4.17 -24.68 -2.64
CA HIS A 105 2.96 -25.05 -1.92
C HIS A 105 3.31 -25.43 -0.48
N THR A 106 3.22 -24.47 0.44
CA THR A 106 3.49 -24.67 1.85
C THR A 106 2.26 -25.26 2.54
N SER A 107 2.13 -26.60 2.54
CA SER A 107 1.35 -27.29 3.58
C SER A 107 2.32 -27.71 4.69
N LEU A 108 2.77 -26.75 5.50
CA LEU A 108 3.55 -27.03 6.69
C LEU A 108 2.61 -27.14 7.92
N PRO A 109 2.72 -28.21 8.72
CA PRO A 109 2.03 -28.29 10.01
C PRO A 109 2.58 -27.25 11.00
N PRO A 110 1.79 -26.82 12.00
CA PRO A 110 2.18 -25.77 12.94
C PRO A 110 3.16 -26.34 13.98
N SER A 111 4.47 -26.24 13.70
CA SER A 111 5.59 -26.25 14.66
C SER A 111 6.94 -26.50 13.98
N SER A 112 7.22 -25.87 12.83
CA SER A 112 8.61 -25.77 12.39
C SER A 112 9.27 -24.58 13.09
N PRO A 113 10.44 -24.74 13.71
CA PRO A 113 11.25 -23.61 14.14
C PRO A 113 11.50 -22.71 12.93
N GLU A 114 11.47 -21.41 13.17
CA GLU A 114 11.71 -20.38 12.15
C GLU A 114 12.95 -20.76 11.34
N PRO A 115 12.87 -20.83 10.00
CA PRO A 115 14.00 -21.25 9.19
C PRO A 115 15.16 -20.27 9.41
N GLU A 116 16.19 -20.73 10.11
CA GLU A 116 17.43 -19.97 10.26
C GLU A 116 17.98 -19.68 8.87
N LEU A 117 18.22 -18.39 8.57
CA LEU A 117 18.84 -18.00 7.31
C LEU A 117 20.14 -18.81 7.13
N PRO A 118 20.43 -19.34 5.92
CA PRO A 118 21.70 -19.98 5.64
C PRO A 118 22.85 -19.08 6.07
N LYS A 119 23.86 -19.65 6.75
CA LYS A 119 25.04 -18.89 7.24
C LYS A 119 25.79 -18.16 6.13
N ASP A 120 25.59 -18.60 4.88
CA ASP A 120 26.18 -18.05 3.66
C ASP A 120 25.22 -17.10 2.91
N ALA A 121 24.08 -16.74 3.50
CA ALA A 121 23.22 -15.70 2.95
C ALA A 121 24.03 -14.39 2.81
N PRO A 122 23.99 -13.72 1.65
CA PRO A 122 24.61 -12.41 1.50
C PRO A 122 24.11 -11.51 2.63
N LYS A 123 25.03 -10.93 3.41
CA LYS A 123 24.65 -9.92 4.39
C LYS A 123 23.93 -8.81 3.65
N GLU A 124 22.66 -8.60 3.97
CA GLU A 124 21.92 -7.48 3.41
C GLU A 124 22.67 -6.20 3.74
N VAL A 125 23.12 -5.50 2.70
CA VAL A 125 23.72 -4.18 2.87
C VAL A 125 22.57 -3.24 3.23
N PRO A 126 22.61 -2.55 4.38
CA PRO A 126 21.60 -1.60 4.77
C PRO A 126 21.28 -0.64 3.61
N LEU A 127 19.99 -0.40 3.33
CA LEU A 127 19.57 0.45 2.19
C LEU A 127 20.28 1.80 2.13
N ARG A 128 20.61 2.38 3.29
CA ARG A 128 21.40 3.61 3.43
C ARG A 128 22.81 3.55 2.82
N GLU A 129 23.42 2.37 2.78
CA GLU A 129 24.78 2.11 2.27
C GLU A 129 24.78 1.71 0.79
N GLN A 130 23.61 1.50 0.20
CA GLN A 130 23.51 1.13 -1.20
C GLN A 130 23.85 2.29 -2.13
N LYS A 131 24.61 1.99 -3.19
CA LYS A 131 24.94 2.98 -4.24
C LYS A 131 23.76 3.10 -5.20
N ILE A 132 23.05 4.21 -5.10
CA ILE A 132 21.96 4.55 -6.04
C ILE A 132 22.58 4.87 -7.40
N LYS A 133 22.14 4.15 -8.44
CA LYS A 133 22.64 4.32 -9.81
C LYS A 133 21.98 5.56 -10.46
N PRO A 134 22.70 6.28 -11.34
CA PRO A 134 22.10 7.37 -12.10
C PRO A 134 20.99 6.87 -13.04
N PRO A 135 20.05 7.75 -13.42
CA PRO A 135 19.01 7.44 -14.40
C PRO A 135 19.66 7.01 -15.73
N LYS A 136 19.03 6.07 -16.45
CA LYS A 136 19.56 5.56 -17.73
C LYS A 136 19.30 6.48 -18.92
N HIS A 137 18.23 7.28 -18.86
CA HIS A 137 17.82 8.20 -19.92
C HIS A 137 17.80 9.62 -19.34
N GLY A 138 18.07 10.63 -20.16
CA GLY A 138 17.98 12.05 -19.73
C GLY A 138 19.15 12.55 -18.87
N ALA A 139 19.98 11.66 -18.32
CA ALA A 139 20.99 11.98 -17.31
C ALA A 139 21.90 13.18 -17.61
N GLU A 140 22.36 13.37 -18.84
CA GLU A 140 23.22 14.53 -19.18
C GLU A 140 22.46 15.86 -19.18
N GLY A 141 21.22 15.88 -19.67
CA GLY A 141 20.37 17.08 -19.65
C GLY A 141 19.91 17.40 -18.24
N ASP A 142 19.47 16.37 -17.50
CA ASP A 142 19.01 16.49 -16.13
C ASP A 142 20.13 16.92 -15.18
N GLN A 143 21.37 16.50 -15.42
CA GLN A 143 22.53 16.97 -14.64
C GLN A 143 22.73 18.48 -14.80
N GLY A 144 22.65 19.02 -16.03
CA GLY A 144 22.80 20.46 -16.26
C GLY A 144 21.67 21.28 -15.62
N VAL A 145 20.44 20.78 -15.69
CA VAL A 145 19.27 21.38 -15.02
C VAL A 145 19.45 21.34 -13.50
N PHE A 146 19.89 20.20 -12.96
CA PHE A 146 20.16 20.01 -11.55
C PHE A 146 21.21 21.01 -11.04
N ASP A 147 22.38 21.08 -11.70
CA ASP A 147 23.49 21.95 -11.28
C ASP A 147 23.09 23.43 -11.30
N THR A 148 22.36 23.85 -12.35
CA THR A 148 21.85 25.22 -12.49
C THR A 148 20.83 25.54 -11.39
N SER A 149 19.92 24.60 -11.10
CA SER A 149 18.88 24.78 -10.09
C SER A 149 19.44 24.80 -8.68
N VAL A 150 20.40 23.93 -8.35
CA VAL A 150 21.09 23.95 -7.06
C VAL A 150 21.86 25.25 -6.88
N THR A 151 22.52 25.75 -7.93
CA THR A 151 23.21 27.05 -7.88
C THR A 151 22.24 28.19 -7.58
N ALA A 152 21.08 28.22 -8.26
CA ALA A 152 20.04 29.23 -8.02
C ALA A 152 19.40 29.11 -6.63
N LEU A 153 19.17 27.89 -6.14
CA LEU A 153 18.71 27.61 -4.78
C LEU A 153 19.67 28.19 -3.74
N LEU A 154 20.98 27.95 -3.89
CA LEU A 154 21.98 28.44 -2.96
C LEU A 154 22.17 29.96 -3.02
N ALA A 155 21.94 30.57 -4.18
CA ALA A 155 21.95 32.03 -4.33
C ALA A 155 20.73 32.70 -3.66
N GLY A 156 19.59 32.01 -3.59
CA GLY A 156 18.38 32.46 -2.89
C GLY A 156 17.67 33.67 -3.50
N ALA A 157 18.04 34.08 -4.73
CA ALA A 157 17.47 35.26 -5.39
C ALA A 157 16.27 34.92 -6.28
N GLU A 158 15.17 35.67 -6.14
CA GLU A 158 14.02 35.64 -7.04
C GLU A 158 14.24 36.54 -8.28
N PRO A 159 13.69 36.24 -9.48
CA PRO A 159 12.88 35.07 -9.88
C PRO A 159 13.55 33.68 -10.02
N PRO A 160 14.89 33.54 -10.22
CA PRO A 160 15.53 32.25 -10.48
C PRO A 160 15.18 31.14 -9.50
N LEU A 161 15.00 31.48 -8.22
CA LEU A 161 14.63 30.53 -7.18
C LEU A 161 13.33 29.77 -7.47
N GLN A 162 12.28 30.44 -7.98
CA GLN A 162 10.98 29.79 -8.21
C GLN A 162 11.08 28.73 -9.32
N HIS A 163 11.81 29.05 -10.39
CA HIS A 163 12.09 28.14 -11.49
C HIS A 163 12.93 26.95 -11.02
N ALA A 164 14.02 27.24 -10.29
CA ALA A 164 14.90 26.22 -9.74
C ALA A 164 14.18 25.24 -8.82
N LEU A 165 13.28 25.72 -7.96
CA LEU A 165 12.48 24.85 -7.11
C LEU A 165 11.51 23.97 -7.90
N ALA A 166 10.96 24.46 -9.01
CA ALA A 166 10.11 23.65 -9.89
C ALA A 166 10.92 22.55 -10.57
N GLU A 167 12.06 22.89 -11.17
CA GLU A 167 12.97 21.92 -11.81
C GLU A 167 13.48 20.85 -10.82
N LEU A 168 13.91 21.28 -9.63
CA LEU A 168 14.32 20.35 -8.57
C LEU A 168 13.19 19.46 -8.10
N SER A 169 11.94 19.93 -8.10
CA SER A 169 10.82 19.11 -7.66
C SER A 169 10.56 17.94 -8.60
N GLU A 170 10.67 18.16 -9.91
CA GLU A 170 10.55 17.10 -10.93
C GLU A 170 11.66 16.07 -10.79
N LEU A 171 12.91 16.52 -10.65
CA LEU A 171 14.07 15.63 -10.51
C LEU A 171 14.07 14.86 -9.19
N ALA A 172 13.70 15.50 -8.08
CA ALA A 172 13.80 14.92 -6.73
C ALA A 172 12.90 13.70 -6.50
N HIS A 173 11.94 13.43 -7.38
CA HIS A 173 11.15 12.18 -7.35
C HIS A 173 11.98 10.94 -7.63
N GLU A 174 13.10 11.08 -8.34
CA GLU A 174 14.03 9.98 -8.54
C GLU A 174 15.01 9.88 -7.38
N ALA A 175 15.17 8.66 -6.84
CA ALA A 175 16.00 8.42 -5.66
C ALA A 175 17.46 8.89 -5.86
N TYR A 176 17.98 8.85 -7.10
CA TYR A 176 19.32 9.33 -7.42
C TYR A 176 19.45 10.83 -7.15
N TRP A 177 18.58 11.65 -7.76
CA TRP A 177 18.61 13.10 -7.62
C TRP A 177 18.29 13.55 -6.19
N GLY A 178 17.36 12.87 -5.50
CA GLY A 178 17.10 13.13 -4.09
C GLY A 178 18.34 12.92 -3.20
N ALA A 179 19.13 11.87 -3.46
CA ALA A 179 20.36 11.60 -2.74
C ALA A 179 21.50 12.57 -3.11
N GLN A 180 21.58 12.99 -4.38
CA GLN A 180 22.53 14.03 -4.81
C GLN A 180 22.19 15.37 -4.16
N LEU A 181 20.92 15.78 -4.17
CA LEU A 181 20.46 17.07 -3.63
C LEU A 181 20.77 17.18 -2.14
N THR A 182 20.40 16.17 -1.37
CA THR A 182 20.62 16.16 0.09
C THR A 182 22.10 16.01 0.45
N GLY A 183 22.90 15.36 -0.40
CA GLY A 183 24.35 15.28 -0.25
C GLY A 183 25.09 16.54 -0.70
N PHE A 184 24.42 17.49 -1.37
CA PHE A 184 25.04 18.71 -1.85
C PHE A 184 25.25 19.71 -0.68
N PRO A 185 26.48 20.23 -0.49
CA PRO A 185 26.77 21.12 0.62
C PRO A 185 25.82 22.34 0.67
N GLY A 186 25.13 22.50 1.79
CA GLY A 186 24.25 23.64 2.05
C GLY A 186 22.86 23.56 1.41
N ALA A 187 22.57 22.63 0.51
CA ALA A 187 21.28 22.55 -0.18
C ALA A 187 20.11 22.30 0.78
N VAL A 188 20.28 21.36 1.73
CA VAL A 188 19.26 21.08 2.76
C VAL A 188 19.00 22.32 3.61
N LYS A 189 20.06 23.01 4.08
CA LYS A 189 19.93 24.24 4.87
C LYS A 189 19.25 25.37 4.08
N ALA A 190 19.55 25.50 2.79
CA ALA A 190 18.90 26.47 1.91
C ALA A 190 17.39 26.17 1.78
N LEU A 191 17.01 24.92 1.50
CA LEU A 191 15.60 24.51 1.43
C LEU A 191 14.87 24.77 2.75
N LEU A 192 15.47 24.44 3.89
CA LEU A 192 14.91 24.72 5.21
C LEU A 192 14.70 26.22 5.45
N SER A 193 15.64 27.07 5.02
CA SER A 193 15.50 28.53 5.15
C SER A 193 14.36 29.10 4.31
N HIS A 194 14.05 28.47 3.18
CA HIS A 194 12.94 28.87 2.31
C HIS A 194 11.57 28.41 2.82
N LEU A 195 11.50 27.56 3.85
CA LEU A 195 10.23 27.25 4.53
C LEU A 195 9.64 28.44 5.28
N SER A 196 10.41 29.52 5.51
CA SER A 196 9.94 30.79 6.06
C SER A 196 9.92 31.93 5.03
N ALA A 197 9.96 31.63 3.73
CA ALA A 197 9.90 32.64 2.68
C ALA A 197 8.58 33.44 2.70
N ALA A 198 8.60 34.68 2.21
CA ALA A 198 7.43 35.55 2.19
C ALA A 198 6.27 34.98 1.34
N LEU A 199 6.60 34.38 0.19
CA LEU A 199 5.62 33.84 -0.73
C LEU A 199 5.24 32.39 -0.36
N PRO A 200 3.94 32.06 -0.20
CA PRO A 200 3.48 30.70 0.08
C PRO A 200 3.97 29.67 -0.95
N GLN A 201 4.01 30.06 -2.23
CA GLN A 201 4.48 29.20 -3.31
C GLN A 201 5.93 28.73 -3.11
N ILE A 202 6.80 29.58 -2.57
CA ILE A 202 8.20 29.23 -2.32
C ILE A 202 8.31 28.27 -1.14
N ARG A 203 7.60 28.55 -0.04
CA ARG A 203 7.53 27.65 1.12
C ARG A 203 7.03 26.26 0.70
N ALA A 204 5.93 26.25 -0.06
CA ALA A 204 5.31 25.07 -0.62
C ALA A 204 6.29 24.28 -1.50
N ASN A 205 6.93 24.92 -2.49
CA ASN A 205 7.84 24.23 -3.40
C ASN A 205 9.12 23.74 -2.68
N ALA A 206 9.68 24.52 -1.76
CA ALA A 206 10.83 24.09 -0.96
C ALA A 206 10.50 22.85 -0.11
N ALA A 207 9.32 22.83 0.53
CA ALA A 207 8.84 21.66 1.26
C ALA A 207 8.63 20.44 0.34
N LEU A 208 8.10 20.66 -0.86
CA LEU A 208 7.90 19.60 -1.84
C LEU A 208 9.23 19.02 -2.34
N VAL A 209 10.19 19.85 -2.72
CA VAL A 209 11.51 19.41 -3.20
C VAL A 209 12.19 18.54 -2.14
N LEU A 210 12.26 19.02 -0.90
CA LEU A 210 12.89 18.27 0.18
C LEU A 210 12.08 17.00 0.50
N GLY A 211 10.76 17.08 0.58
CA GLY A 211 9.90 15.93 0.86
C GLY A 211 10.02 14.84 -0.22
N SER A 212 10.02 15.21 -1.50
CA SER A 212 10.21 14.28 -2.62
C SER A 212 11.58 13.62 -2.57
N ALA A 213 12.64 14.39 -2.30
CA ALA A 213 14.00 13.87 -2.19
C ALA A 213 14.14 12.79 -1.10
N LEU A 214 13.39 12.92 -0.01
CA LEU A 214 13.40 12.01 1.15
C LEU A 214 12.44 10.82 1.01
N SER A 215 11.45 10.91 0.13
CA SER A 215 10.41 9.90 -0.02
C SER A 215 10.99 8.57 -0.49
N ASN A 216 10.85 7.53 0.34
CA ASN A 216 11.42 6.19 0.10
C ASN A 216 12.92 6.22 -0.22
N ASN A 217 13.66 7.17 0.35
CA ASN A 217 15.07 7.38 0.07
C ASN A 217 15.90 7.47 1.37
N PRO A 218 16.25 6.33 2.00
CA PRO A 218 16.96 6.32 3.29
C PRO A 218 18.35 6.95 3.20
N LYS A 219 19.00 6.92 2.04
CA LYS A 219 20.28 7.59 1.83
C LYS A 219 20.14 9.11 1.85
N ALA A 220 19.13 9.65 1.16
CA ALA A 220 18.87 11.08 1.20
C ALA A 220 18.48 11.56 2.61
N LEU A 221 17.70 10.76 3.33
CA LEU A 221 17.36 11.03 4.74
C LEU A 221 18.61 11.06 5.62
N ALA A 222 19.51 10.09 5.47
CA ALA A 222 20.76 10.05 6.23
C ALA A 222 21.65 11.30 6.01
N HIS A 223 21.65 11.88 4.81
CA HIS A 223 22.34 13.15 4.58
C HIS A 223 21.59 14.34 5.19
N ALA A 224 20.26 14.36 5.08
CA ALA A 224 19.46 15.50 5.49
C ALA A 224 19.41 15.71 7.02
N VAL A 225 19.47 14.63 7.81
CA VAL A 225 19.40 14.72 9.28
C VAL A 225 20.56 15.50 9.93
N GLU A 226 21.68 15.70 9.21
CA GLU A 226 22.78 16.55 9.66
C GLU A 226 22.40 18.03 9.82
N ALA A 227 21.23 18.45 9.30
CA ALA A 227 20.77 19.84 9.29
C ALA A 227 19.67 20.17 10.32
N GLU A 228 19.39 19.31 11.30
CA GLU A 228 18.30 19.48 12.29
C GLU A 228 16.92 19.77 11.66
N LEU A 229 16.22 18.71 11.24
CA LEU A 229 15.03 18.86 10.39
C LEU A 229 13.76 19.31 11.15
N ALA A 230 13.48 18.79 12.34
CA ALA A 230 12.15 18.94 12.93
C ALA A 230 11.84 20.39 13.35
N ALA A 231 12.78 21.08 14.00
CA ALA A 231 12.58 22.44 14.49
C ALA A 231 12.16 23.46 13.39
N PRO A 232 12.89 23.61 12.27
CA PRO A 232 12.48 24.54 11.20
C PRO A 232 11.15 24.15 10.53
N ILE A 233 10.85 22.85 10.39
CA ILE A 233 9.58 22.39 9.82
C ILE A 233 8.40 22.73 10.75
N LEU A 234 8.55 22.51 12.06
CA LEU A 234 7.53 22.84 13.06
C LEU A 234 7.30 24.35 13.16
N ALA A 235 8.37 25.15 13.10
CA ALA A 235 8.28 26.60 13.06
C ALA A 235 7.50 27.09 11.82
N ALA A 236 7.78 26.50 10.65
CA ALA A 236 7.06 26.81 9.42
C ALA A 236 5.58 26.42 9.50
N LEU A 237 5.26 25.22 10.01
CA LEU A 237 3.88 24.75 10.20
C LEU A 237 3.07 25.69 11.11
N LYS A 238 3.68 26.17 12.20
CA LYS A 238 3.03 27.07 13.15
C LYS A 238 2.69 28.44 12.54
N ALA A 239 3.50 28.93 11.61
CA ALA A 239 3.32 30.23 10.96
C ALA A 239 2.49 30.15 9.67
N GLU A 240 2.21 28.96 9.15
CA GLU A 240 1.62 28.79 7.83
C GLU A 240 0.13 29.10 7.81
N GLY A 241 -0.28 29.97 6.89
CA GLY A 241 -1.68 30.32 6.64
C GLY A 241 -2.25 29.73 5.35
N ASP A 242 -1.39 29.34 4.41
CA ASP A 242 -1.80 28.80 3.11
C ASP A 242 -1.96 27.28 3.15
N GLU A 243 -3.12 26.78 2.71
CA GLU A 243 -3.45 25.35 2.78
C GLU A 243 -2.58 24.47 1.88
N ALA A 244 -2.14 24.97 0.72
CA ALA A 244 -1.27 24.20 -0.18
C ALA A 244 0.13 24.05 0.42
N ALA A 245 0.65 25.12 1.02
CA ALA A 245 1.91 25.10 1.76
C ALA A 245 1.83 24.21 3.02
N LYS A 246 0.76 24.31 3.83
CA LYS A 246 0.55 23.42 4.99
C LYS A 246 0.59 21.95 4.57
N LYS A 247 -0.15 21.59 3.52
CA LYS A 247 -0.21 20.20 3.02
C LYS A 247 1.19 19.66 2.68
N ARG A 248 2.03 20.48 2.04
CA ARG A 248 3.40 20.09 1.65
C ARG A 248 4.37 20.08 2.85
N LEU A 249 4.19 20.96 3.82
CA LEU A 249 4.95 20.93 5.08
C LEU A 249 4.63 19.68 5.91
N VAL A 250 3.36 19.30 6.04
CA VAL A 250 2.96 18.05 6.72
C VAL A 250 3.49 16.83 5.97
N PHE A 251 3.47 16.86 4.63
CA PHE A 251 4.09 15.82 3.80
C PHE A 251 5.60 15.69 4.08
N LEU A 252 6.33 16.81 4.05
CA LEU A 252 7.76 16.86 4.37
C LEU A 252 8.01 16.29 5.78
N LEU A 253 7.28 16.77 6.79
CA LEU A 253 7.40 16.29 8.16
C LEU A 253 7.28 14.76 8.23
N GLY A 254 6.25 14.20 7.58
CA GLY A 254 6.05 12.75 7.52
C GLY A 254 7.23 11.97 6.91
N GLN A 255 7.92 12.52 5.91
CA GLN A 255 9.11 11.87 5.36
C GLN A 255 10.29 11.90 6.34
N THR A 256 10.45 13.00 7.08
CA THR A 256 11.55 13.16 8.05
C THR A 256 11.38 12.29 9.30
N LEU A 257 10.14 12.05 9.75
CA LEU A 257 9.83 11.25 10.94
C LEU A 257 10.09 9.74 10.77
N ARG A 258 10.55 9.30 9.59
CA ARG A 258 11.06 7.94 9.40
C ARG A 258 12.38 7.72 10.14
N ASP A 259 13.14 8.79 10.42
CA ASP A 259 14.35 8.74 11.23
C ASP A 259 14.05 8.84 12.73
N ALA A 260 14.75 8.05 13.56
CA ALA A 260 14.54 8.01 15.00
C ALA A 260 14.96 9.30 15.70
N GLY A 261 16.11 9.88 15.33
CA GLY A 261 16.60 11.13 15.92
C GLY A 261 15.68 12.30 15.60
N VAL A 262 15.11 12.34 14.39
CA VAL A 262 14.11 13.35 14.03
C VAL A 262 12.82 13.18 14.84
N ARG A 263 12.35 11.95 15.10
CA ARG A 263 11.19 11.71 15.98
C ARG A 263 11.43 12.23 17.40
N GLU A 264 12.61 11.98 17.95
CA GLU A 264 12.98 12.50 19.27
C GLU A 264 13.02 14.03 19.29
N GLN A 265 13.60 14.64 18.24
CA GLN A 265 13.59 16.10 18.08
C GLN A 265 12.15 16.63 18.01
N PHE A 266 11.28 16.00 17.21
CA PHE A 266 9.88 16.38 17.08
C PHE A 266 9.15 16.37 18.43
N LEU A 267 9.34 15.33 19.24
CA LEU A 267 8.72 15.25 20.58
C LEU A 267 9.26 16.33 21.52
N ARG A 268 10.58 16.58 21.50
CA ARG A 268 11.23 17.62 22.30
C ARG A 268 10.75 19.03 21.96
N GLU A 269 10.44 19.29 20.69
CA GLU A 269 9.97 20.59 20.18
C GLU A 269 8.45 20.79 20.28
N ASN A 270 7.75 19.99 21.10
CA ASN A 270 6.28 20.00 21.22
C ASN A 270 5.56 19.81 19.87
N GLY A 271 6.11 18.95 19.01
CA GLY A 271 5.54 18.60 17.72
C GLY A 271 4.07 18.14 17.78
N PRO A 272 3.66 17.30 18.75
CA PRO A 272 2.25 16.92 18.90
C PRO A 272 1.32 18.12 19.06
N GLY A 273 1.70 19.11 19.89
CA GLY A 273 0.91 20.33 20.09
C GLY A 273 0.81 21.17 18.81
N VAL A 274 1.90 21.32 18.05
CA VAL A 274 1.87 22.02 16.75
C VAL A 274 0.92 21.31 15.77
N LEU A 275 0.96 19.98 15.72
CA LEU A 275 0.05 19.22 14.86
C LEU A 275 -1.41 19.29 15.32
N THR A 276 -1.69 19.42 16.62
CA THR A 276 -3.03 19.74 17.14
C THR A 276 -3.53 21.09 16.61
N ASP A 277 -2.69 22.14 16.67
CA ASP A 277 -3.05 23.48 16.17
C ASP A 277 -3.31 23.48 14.65
N VAL A 278 -2.45 22.78 13.90
CA VAL A 278 -2.64 22.58 12.45
C VAL A 278 -3.93 21.82 12.17
N PHE A 279 -4.20 20.73 12.92
CA PHE A 279 -5.39 19.91 12.73
C PHE A 279 -6.68 20.74 12.94
N HIS A 280 -6.75 21.56 13.98
CA HIS A 280 -7.94 22.39 14.23
C HIS A 280 -8.20 23.42 13.12
N SER A 281 -7.14 24.05 12.59
CA SER A 281 -7.27 25.17 11.67
C SER A 281 -7.25 24.80 10.18
N ALA A 282 -6.86 23.57 9.83
CA ALA A 282 -6.65 23.18 8.43
C ALA A 282 -7.86 22.50 7.77
N SER A 283 -7.80 22.41 6.45
CA SER A 283 -8.77 21.71 5.60
C SER A 283 -8.85 20.21 5.89
N PRO A 284 -9.96 19.53 5.51
CA PRO A 284 -10.12 18.08 5.65
C PRO A 284 -8.92 17.28 5.16
N ALA A 285 -8.41 17.61 3.97
CA ALA A 285 -7.27 16.92 3.37
C ALA A 285 -5.99 17.01 4.24
N VAL A 286 -5.74 18.16 4.88
CA VAL A 286 -4.59 18.33 5.77
C VAL A 286 -4.83 17.59 7.09
N ARG A 287 -6.03 17.62 7.65
CA ARG A 287 -6.40 16.85 8.85
C ARG A 287 -6.16 15.35 8.66
N GLY A 288 -6.65 14.79 7.56
CA GLY A 288 -6.39 13.39 7.21
C GLY A 288 -4.90 13.11 7.07
N ARG A 289 -4.13 14.03 6.47
CA ARG A 289 -2.67 13.87 6.36
C ARG A 289 -1.96 13.90 7.72
N VAL A 290 -2.35 14.80 8.63
CA VAL A 290 -1.82 14.85 10.00
C VAL A 290 -2.04 13.52 10.72
N ALA A 291 -3.24 12.95 10.62
CA ALA A 291 -3.55 11.64 11.20
C ALA A 291 -2.62 10.54 10.65
N THR A 292 -2.50 10.44 9.31
CA THR A 292 -1.61 9.44 8.69
C THR A 292 -0.15 9.59 9.12
N VAL A 293 0.35 10.83 9.25
CA VAL A 293 1.73 11.08 9.67
C VAL A 293 1.98 10.63 11.10
N ILE A 294 1.04 10.90 12.01
CA ILE A 294 1.14 10.45 13.40
C ILE A 294 1.10 8.93 13.49
N GLU A 295 0.17 8.32 12.77
CA GLU A 295 -0.01 6.86 12.75
C GLU A 295 1.24 6.14 12.22
N ASP A 296 1.75 6.56 11.06
CA ASP A 296 2.93 5.99 10.43
C ASP A 296 4.19 6.17 11.27
N ALA A 297 4.38 7.35 11.88
CA ALA A 297 5.61 7.67 12.60
C ALA A 297 5.67 7.09 14.01
N PHE A 298 4.53 6.95 14.69
CA PHE A 298 4.50 6.66 16.12
C PHE A 298 3.66 5.44 16.49
N LEU A 299 2.62 5.08 15.74
CA LEU A 299 1.62 4.12 16.21
C LEU A 299 1.74 2.75 15.56
N ASN A 300 2.20 2.71 14.31
CA ASN A 300 2.45 1.47 13.58
C ASN A 300 3.73 0.80 14.10
N GLN A 301 3.59 -0.43 14.63
CA GLN A 301 4.70 -1.21 15.17
C GLN A 301 5.61 -1.76 14.06
N ASP A 302 5.04 -2.06 12.89
CA ASP A 302 5.73 -2.70 11.75
C ASP A 302 6.77 -1.81 11.06
N MET A 303 6.70 -0.49 11.26
CA MET A 303 7.64 0.48 10.71
C MET A 303 8.86 0.70 11.61
N ARG A 304 8.91 0.05 12.78
CA ARG A 304 10.02 0.14 13.72
C ARG A 304 10.97 -1.02 13.44
N ALA A 305 12.15 -0.72 12.91
CA ALA A 305 13.25 -1.67 12.98
C ALA A 305 13.42 -2.08 14.45
N GLU A 306 13.20 -3.36 14.74
CA GLU A 306 13.36 -3.93 16.08
C GLU A 306 14.76 -3.55 16.59
N GLY A 307 14.83 -2.74 17.66
CA GLY A 307 16.14 -2.37 18.20
C GLY A 307 16.23 -1.26 19.26
N SER A 308 15.30 -0.30 19.34
CA SER A 308 15.39 0.75 20.37
C SER A 308 14.36 0.56 21.48
N SER A 309 14.74 -0.22 22.50
CA SER A 309 14.09 -0.24 23.80
C SER A 309 14.44 1.03 24.58
N ASP A 310 14.03 2.21 24.09
CA ASP A 310 14.34 3.47 24.78
C ASP A 310 13.16 3.92 25.65
N SER A 311 13.33 3.70 26.95
CA SER A 311 12.40 4.14 27.99
C SER A 311 12.10 5.66 27.96
N ASP A 312 12.98 6.48 27.38
CA ASP A 312 12.75 7.92 27.23
C ASP A 312 11.81 8.28 26.07
N THR A 313 11.79 7.48 24.99
CA THR A 313 10.82 7.67 23.89
C THR A 313 9.40 7.46 24.39
N SER A 314 9.19 6.51 25.31
CA SER A 314 7.86 6.23 25.88
C SER A 314 7.25 7.40 26.67
N LYS A 315 8.08 8.23 27.31
CA LYS A 315 7.62 9.44 28.02
C LYS A 315 7.26 10.57 27.07
N GLY A 316 8.05 10.76 26.00
CA GLY A 316 7.75 11.75 24.97
C GLY A 316 6.48 11.39 24.19
N GLU A 317 6.25 10.11 23.93
CA GLU A 317 5.04 9.62 23.25
C GLU A 317 3.76 9.84 24.07
N ALA A 318 3.83 9.98 25.39
CA ALA A 318 2.66 10.35 26.20
C ALA A 318 2.07 11.71 25.79
N ALA A 319 2.87 12.62 25.22
CA ALA A 319 2.36 13.89 24.68
C ALA A 319 1.40 13.70 23.49
N LEU A 320 1.46 12.56 22.78
CA LEU A 320 0.52 12.23 21.71
C LEU A 320 -0.90 11.97 22.25
N GLN A 321 -1.06 11.68 23.54
CA GLN A 321 -2.38 11.54 24.16
C GLN A 321 -3.22 12.83 24.04
N GLY A 322 -2.56 13.99 23.92
CA GLY A 322 -3.23 15.27 23.64
C GLY A 322 -3.99 15.30 22.31
N LEU A 323 -3.70 14.39 21.37
CA LEU A 323 -4.39 14.27 20.08
C LEU A 323 -5.68 13.44 20.15
N CYS A 324 -5.91 12.68 21.23
CA CYS A 324 -7.09 11.81 21.36
C CYS A 324 -8.41 12.58 21.15
N VAL A 325 -8.61 13.68 21.90
CA VAL A 325 -9.84 14.48 21.81
C VAL A 325 -9.94 15.22 20.47
N PRO A 326 -8.91 15.95 20.00
CA PRO A 326 -8.92 16.56 18.67
C PRO A 326 -9.26 15.60 17.54
N PHE A 327 -8.70 14.38 17.55
CA PHE A 327 -8.99 13.39 16.52
C PHE A 327 -10.41 12.85 16.64
N ALA A 328 -10.88 12.56 17.86
CA ALA A 328 -12.26 12.13 18.09
C ALA A 328 -13.28 13.16 17.60
N ASP A 329 -13.10 14.43 17.94
CA ASP A 329 -13.93 15.53 17.43
C ASP A 329 -13.80 15.66 15.91
N GLY A 330 -12.57 15.52 15.39
CA GLY A 330 -12.28 15.55 13.96
C GLY A 330 -13.01 14.48 13.16
N VAL A 331 -13.09 13.24 13.65
CA VAL A 331 -13.87 12.17 12.99
C VAL A 331 -15.33 12.57 12.87
N VAL A 332 -15.93 13.07 13.96
CA VAL A 332 -17.34 13.48 13.97
C VAL A 332 -17.58 14.64 12.99
N ASP A 333 -16.70 15.65 13.00
CA ASP A 333 -16.80 16.81 12.13
C ASP A 333 -16.67 16.43 10.64
N LEU A 334 -15.67 15.62 10.30
CA LEU A 334 -15.39 15.19 8.93
C LEU A 334 -16.48 14.28 8.38
N ALA A 335 -17.00 13.37 9.21
CA ALA A 335 -18.15 12.55 8.85
C ALA A 335 -19.39 13.42 8.58
N ALA A 336 -19.61 14.46 9.38
CA ALA A 336 -20.72 15.40 9.18
C ALA A 336 -20.58 16.24 7.91
N SER A 337 -19.35 16.60 7.51
CA SER A 337 -19.07 17.33 6.26
C SER A 337 -18.99 16.45 5.02
N LYS A 338 -19.16 15.12 5.16
CA LYS A 338 -19.05 14.11 4.09
C LYS A 338 -17.63 13.92 3.56
N ASP A 339 -16.62 14.29 4.33
CA ASP A 339 -15.21 13.98 4.06
C ASP A 339 -14.88 12.59 4.63
N VAL A 340 -15.54 11.55 4.08
CA VAL A 340 -15.55 10.19 4.63
C VAL A 340 -14.17 9.56 4.64
N ASP A 341 -13.38 9.75 3.58
CA ASP A 341 -12.01 9.20 3.48
C ASP A 341 -11.08 9.83 4.52
N GLU A 342 -11.19 11.13 4.73
CA GLU A 342 -10.43 11.85 5.75
C GLU A 342 -10.86 11.43 7.15
N ALA A 343 -12.17 11.29 7.39
CA ALA A 343 -12.69 10.77 8.65
C ALA A 343 -12.17 9.36 8.94
N ALA A 344 -12.09 8.48 7.92
CA ALA A 344 -11.57 7.12 8.07
C ALA A 344 -10.08 7.11 8.48
N LYS A 345 -9.26 7.97 7.85
CA LYS A 345 -7.83 8.14 8.22
C LYS A 345 -7.69 8.62 9.66
N VAL A 346 -8.50 9.60 10.07
CA VAL A 346 -8.46 10.12 11.45
C VAL A 346 -8.92 9.06 12.44
N LEU A 347 -9.93 8.26 12.10
CA LEU A 347 -10.43 7.16 12.93
C LEU A 347 -9.36 6.06 13.10
N SER A 348 -8.66 5.68 12.03
CA SER A 348 -7.55 4.71 12.09
C SER A 348 -6.48 5.16 13.08
N ALA A 349 -6.01 6.41 12.94
CA ALA A 349 -5.01 6.98 13.83
C ALA A 349 -5.51 7.07 15.28
N LEU A 350 -6.78 7.41 15.50
CA LEU A 350 -7.40 7.46 16.83
C LEU A 350 -7.49 6.06 17.47
N SER A 351 -7.84 5.04 16.70
CA SER A 351 -7.90 3.64 17.14
C SER A 351 -6.50 3.18 17.57
N ALA A 352 -5.49 3.49 16.77
CA ALA A 352 -4.10 3.19 17.09
C ALA A 352 -3.60 3.95 18.33
N LEU A 353 -4.00 5.23 18.52
CA LEU A 353 -3.70 6.01 19.72
C LEU A 353 -4.31 5.38 20.97
N ARG A 354 -5.61 5.05 20.92
CA ARG A 354 -6.31 4.40 22.03
C ARG A 354 -5.65 3.08 22.41
N LYS A 355 -5.32 2.25 21.43
CA LYS A 355 -4.66 0.96 21.65
C LYS A 355 -3.29 1.11 22.31
N LYS A 356 -2.51 2.11 21.92
CA LYS A 356 -1.13 2.28 22.38
C LYS A 356 -1.02 3.03 23.71
N LEU A 357 -1.79 4.11 23.90
CA LEU A 357 -1.62 5.05 25.02
C LEU A 357 -2.82 5.12 25.95
N GLY A 358 -3.97 4.58 25.53
CA GLY A 358 -5.25 4.83 26.19
C GLY A 358 -5.76 6.24 25.90
N CYS A 359 -7.01 6.35 25.49
CA CYS A 359 -7.67 7.63 25.29
C CYS A 359 -8.92 7.68 26.16
N ASP A 360 -9.07 8.76 26.94
CA ASP A 360 -10.35 9.13 27.54
C ASP A 360 -11.09 10.01 26.53
N LEU A 361 -12.10 9.43 25.89
CA LEU A 361 -12.85 10.07 24.81
C LEU A 361 -14.20 10.54 25.36
N GLY A 362 -14.50 11.82 25.15
CA GLY A 362 -15.76 12.41 25.60
C GLY A 362 -16.99 11.74 24.99
N THR A 363 -18.16 12.06 25.54
CA THR A 363 -19.45 11.44 25.15
C THR A 363 -19.80 11.63 23.67
N ARG A 364 -19.42 12.77 23.08
CA ARG A 364 -19.74 13.14 21.69
C ARG A 364 -19.30 12.08 20.68
N PHE A 365 -18.06 11.61 20.79
CA PHE A 365 -17.53 10.60 19.88
C PHE A 365 -18.18 9.23 20.14
N GLY A 366 -18.39 8.87 21.41
CA GLY A 366 -19.09 7.63 21.76
C GLY A 366 -20.51 7.57 21.18
N GLU A 367 -21.29 8.65 21.30
CA GLU A 367 -22.63 8.76 20.70
C GLU A 367 -22.58 8.67 19.17
N TRP A 368 -21.58 9.30 18.54
CA TRP A 368 -21.38 9.19 17.10
C TRP A 368 -21.09 7.74 16.67
N VAL A 369 -20.15 7.05 17.33
CA VAL A 369 -19.76 5.67 16.97
C VAL A 369 -20.95 4.70 17.10
N GLU A 370 -21.76 4.83 18.15
CA GLU A 370 -22.96 4.01 18.36
C GLU A 370 -24.08 4.33 17.35
N GLY A 371 -24.21 5.60 16.97
CA GLY A 371 -25.24 6.07 16.04
C GLY A 371 -24.87 5.98 14.55
N PHE A 372 -23.59 5.82 14.21
CA PHE A 372 -23.11 5.94 12.85
C PHE A 372 -23.60 4.78 11.97
N LYS A 373 -24.31 5.14 10.90
CA LYS A 373 -24.83 4.22 9.88
C LYS A 373 -24.39 4.73 8.51
N GLY A 374 -23.19 4.34 8.10
CA GLY A 374 -22.63 4.59 6.78
C GLY A 374 -22.16 3.30 6.12
N ASP A 375 -21.43 3.45 5.03
CA ASP A 375 -20.78 2.40 4.26
C ASP A 375 -19.28 2.70 4.05
N GLY A 376 -18.54 1.72 3.55
CA GLY A 376 -17.11 1.83 3.27
C GLY A 376 -16.21 1.83 4.51
N GLU A 377 -14.95 2.27 4.32
CA GLU A 377 -13.88 2.16 5.31
C GLU A 377 -14.22 2.82 6.66
N LEU A 378 -14.94 3.96 6.64
CA LEU A 378 -15.34 4.64 7.85
C LEU A 378 -16.35 3.81 8.67
N ALA A 379 -17.28 3.12 8.00
CA ALA A 379 -18.24 2.26 8.66
C ALA A 379 -17.57 1.00 9.24
N ASP A 380 -16.64 0.42 8.49
CA ASP A 380 -15.83 -0.71 8.95
C ASP A 380 -14.98 -0.32 10.16
N GLY A 381 -14.33 0.84 10.12
CA GLY A 381 -13.60 1.40 11.25
C GLY A 381 -14.49 1.65 12.48
N ALA A 382 -15.69 2.21 12.29
CA ALA A 382 -16.64 2.43 13.40
C ALA A 382 -17.15 1.11 13.99
N ASN A 383 -17.39 0.09 13.17
CA ASN A 383 -17.75 -1.25 13.62
C ASN A 383 -16.62 -1.90 14.42
N ALA A 384 -15.39 -1.83 13.90
CA ALA A 384 -14.17 -2.30 14.56
C ALA A 384 -14.00 -1.65 15.93
N TRP A 385 -14.19 -0.33 16.02
CA TRP A 385 -14.14 0.42 17.26
C TRP A 385 -15.14 -0.11 18.31
N ARG A 386 -16.41 -0.31 17.91
CA ARG A 386 -17.47 -0.83 18.80
C ARG A 386 -17.14 -2.21 19.34
N ASN A 387 -16.60 -3.07 18.50
CA ASN A 387 -16.29 -4.45 18.85
C ASN A 387 -14.96 -4.58 19.64
N GLY A 388 -14.24 -3.48 19.86
CA GLY A 388 -12.88 -3.53 20.41
C GLY A 388 -11.89 -4.26 19.50
N GLN A 389 -12.22 -4.37 18.21
CA GLN A 389 -11.41 -4.98 17.16
C GLN A 389 -10.71 -3.87 16.37
N ASP A 390 -10.03 -2.96 17.06
CA ASP A 390 -9.37 -1.81 16.42
C ASP A 390 -8.34 -2.31 15.38
N SER A 391 -8.70 -2.11 14.12
CA SER A 391 -8.14 -2.82 12.98
C SER A 391 -6.76 -2.26 12.62
N SER A 392 -5.74 -3.07 12.84
CA SER A 392 -4.50 -3.06 12.05
C SER A 392 -4.05 -4.50 11.72
N ALA A 393 -4.97 -5.47 11.76
CA ALA A 393 -4.63 -6.89 11.64
C ALA A 393 -5.62 -7.76 10.83
N GLN A 394 -6.65 -7.20 10.19
CA GLN A 394 -7.69 -8.01 9.53
C GLN A 394 -7.73 -7.95 8.00
N ALA A 395 -6.62 -7.63 7.34
CA ALA A 395 -6.42 -7.94 5.92
C ALA A 395 -5.87 -9.37 5.68
N LYS A 396 -6.05 -10.31 6.63
CA LYS A 396 -5.56 -11.70 6.52
C LYS A 396 -6.54 -12.78 7.02
N SER A 397 -7.85 -12.62 6.83
CA SER A 397 -8.77 -13.76 7.11
C SER A 397 -9.85 -14.03 6.08
N GLU A 398 -9.65 -13.63 4.82
CA GLU A 398 -10.37 -14.22 3.69
C GLU A 398 -9.38 -14.49 2.55
N LEU A 399 -8.69 -15.63 2.65
CA LEU A 399 -8.23 -16.49 1.56
C LEU A 399 -7.67 -17.79 2.14
#